data_AF-A0A1G5CB21-F1
#
_entry.id   AF-A0A1G5CB21-F1
#
_cell.length_a   1.000
_cell.length_b   1.000
_cell.length_c   1.000
_cell.angle_alpha   90.00
_cell.angle_beta   90.00
_cell.angle_gamma   90.00
#
_symmetry.space_group_name_H-M   'P 1'
#
loop_
_entity.id
_entity.type
_entity.pdbx_description
1 polymer ?
#
loop_
_entity_poly.entity_id
_entity_poly.type
_entity_poly.pdbx_seq_one_letter_code
_entity_poly.pdbx_strand_id
1 'polypeptide(L)'
;MQKKKIITIISIILLVLGCSYIASSNILSKKSDKEITLSKAELKRFTEAFNTDEYKGFLEKTFNKQDEIDWDVMLCSENGLVKEVTDDSEIRAYRRIKCKDRIPNVLYSVNKETLTDYIKKYTGRDECRDDTLTSWIYIDEFDSFYSEHLASLKNTYTCTAGKRKGDHYVLRFQVNSDSDKHYGLFADRVISFTKSDEDFLMESNAIQWDDHCDKEHCYEAKLSRVQFNEPIKLITYPAELDDRVSIILTKNNRFLTELKMSCEKSSWKETRLIKIIDVGFFDFDEDGVKDIIIIADSEFGKQVLLYSTGSLSTFIQRNEDSFEPEWIIDENTMSKIGGDFTVESMKNIFSGIDGVYSSYEECYTAIAKKYYFDIDWNYWKYNLIYADDDDIPELVVDHPGFFMSLYTYENGHARCLMNHWGYGMGGNPGYQYAPGKGIYHAEDGSMSGSYEEYMSKRDKGELVPDYEIEDAEKYHNCTEKEMTDEEIIAEVNKIKKYRFEQIEGTMRFEELMGSLNGAED
;
A
#
# COMPACT_ATOMS: atom_id res chain seq x y z
N MET A 1 76.99 -56.86 12.58
CA MET A 1 76.94 -55.45 12.16
C MET A 1 76.02 -54.69 13.10
N GLN A 2 76.63 -54.12 14.14
CA GLN A 2 76.60 -52.68 14.48
C GLN A 2 75.21 -52.21 14.93
N LYS A 3 74.87 -52.35 16.23
CA LYS A 3 75.30 -51.52 17.41
C LYS A 3 74.86 -50.06 17.21
N LYS A 4 74.11 -49.42 18.12
CA LYS A 4 74.46 -49.07 19.52
C LYS A 4 73.17 -48.62 20.27
N LYS A 5 72.86 -49.11 21.49
CA LYS A 5 73.39 -48.72 22.84
C LYS A 5 72.91 -47.31 23.26
N ILE A 6 72.14 -47.09 24.33
CA ILE A 6 72.52 -46.99 25.78
C ILE A 6 71.23 -46.59 26.55
N ILE A 7 70.66 -47.39 27.47
CA ILE A 7 70.77 -47.39 28.97
C ILE A 7 70.89 -46.00 29.63
N THR A 8 69.97 -45.63 30.54
CA THR A 8 70.27 -45.32 31.96
C THR A 8 68.98 -45.00 32.75
N ILE A 9 68.88 -45.68 33.89
CA ILE A 9 67.93 -45.56 35.01
C ILE A 9 68.27 -44.32 35.82
N ILE A 10 67.30 -43.48 36.21
CA ILE A 10 67.31 -42.80 37.51
C ILE A 10 65.88 -42.74 38.07
N SER A 11 65.66 -43.46 39.17
CA SER A 11 64.58 -43.24 40.12
C SER A 11 64.93 -42.03 41.00
N ILE A 12 64.05 -41.04 41.10
CA ILE A 12 63.99 -40.14 42.26
C ILE A 12 62.52 -40.01 42.66
N ILE A 13 62.20 -40.64 43.79
CA ILE A 13 61.04 -40.28 44.63
C ILE A 13 61.47 -39.07 45.43
N LEU A 14 60.76 -37.96 45.30
CA LEU A 14 60.77 -36.89 46.29
C LEU A 14 59.35 -36.38 46.48
N LEU A 15 58.82 -36.76 47.64
CA LEU A 15 57.52 -36.43 48.18
C LEU A 15 57.73 -35.13 48.97
N VAL A 16 57.22 -34.00 48.46
CA VAL A 16 57.05 -32.78 49.27
C VAL A 16 55.71 -32.13 48.91
N LEU A 17 54.99 -31.81 49.99
CA LEU A 17 53.64 -31.30 50.09
C LEU A 17 53.44 -29.93 49.44
N GLY A 18 52.21 -29.73 48.94
CA GLY A 18 51.51 -28.44 48.97
C GLY A 18 51.77 -27.50 47.80
N CYS A 19 50.83 -27.48 46.84
CA CYS A 19 50.14 -26.25 46.45
C CYS A 19 49.05 -26.56 45.41
N SER A 20 47.94 -25.88 45.57
CA SER A 20 46.66 -25.99 44.88
C SER A 20 46.76 -25.75 43.37
N TYR A 21 46.25 -26.67 42.56
CA TYR A 21 45.76 -26.37 41.21
C TYR A 21 44.69 -27.40 40.84
N ILE A 22 43.43 -27.02 41.01
CA ILE A 22 42.29 -27.75 40.43
C ILE A 22 42.31 -27.41 38.94
N ALA A 23 42.88 -28.29 38.13
CA ALA A 23 42.64 -28.30 36.70
C ALA A 23 41.21 -28.81 36.49
N SER A 24 40.25 -27.87 36.35
CA SER A 24 38.93 -28.17 35.81
C SER A 24 39.12 -28.60 34.35
N SER A 25 39.20 -29.90 34.12
CA SER A 25 39.16 -30.48 32.79
C SER A 25 37.81 -30.16 32.16
N ASN A 26 37.87 -29.38 31.07
CA ASN A 26 36.80 -29.16 30.11
C ASN A 26 36.06 -30.45 29.76
N ILE A 27 34.93 -30.69 30.41
CA ILE A 27 33.87 -31.51 29.84
C ILE A 27 33.20 -30.60 28.82
N LEU A 28 33.69 -30.62 27.58
CA LEU A 28 32.91 -30.17 26.43
C LEU A 28 31.63 -31.00 26.44
N SER A 29 30.55 -30.40 26.91
CA SER A 29 29.22 -30.96 26.75
C SER A 29 28.98 -31.09 25.26
N LYS A 30 28.80 -32.34 24.79
CA LYS A 30 28.16 -32.57 23.50
C LYS A 30 26.82 -31.85 23.54
N LYS A 31 26.69 -30.71 22.86
CA LYS A 31 25.39 -30.09 22.59
C LYS A 31 24.50 -31.17 22.01
N SER A 32 23.47 -31.53 22.77
CA SER A 32 22.48 -32.51 22.37
C SER A 32 21.72 -31.95 21.17
N ASP A 33 21.84 -32.59 20.00
CA ASP A 33 21.09 -32.30 18.77
C ASP A 33 19.58 -32.62 18.87
N LYS A 34 19.12 -33.08 20.03
CA LYS A 34 17.72 -33.37 20.28
C LYS A 34 16.93 -32.08 20.43
N GLU A 35 15.86 -31.95 19.65
CA GLU A 35 14.85 -30.91 19.82
C GLU A 35 14.12 -31.10 21.16
N ILE A 36 14.02 -30.02 21.93
CA ILE A 36 13.41 -29.99 23.26
C ILE A 36 12.25 -28.98 23.24
N THR A 37 11.05 -29.45 23.59
CA THR A 37 9.90 -28.58 23.87
C THR A 37 10.14 -27.83 25.18
N LEU A 38 9.86 -26.53 25.18
CA LEU A 38 10.08 -25.68 26.35
C LEU A 38 9.05 -25.93 27.45
N SER A 39 9.50 -25.80 28.69
CA SER A 39 8.64 -25.86 29.87
C SER A 39 7.80 -24.59 30.03
N LYS A 40 6.69 -24.66 30.77
CA LYS A 40 5.85 -23.49 31.09
C LYS A 40 6.64 -22.35 31.76
N ALA A 41 7.64 -22.68 32.56
CA ALA A 41 8.50 -21.68 33.21
C ALA A 41 9.42 -20.97 32.20
N GLU A 42 9.93 -21.69 31.21
CA GLU A 42 10.71 -21.10 30.11
C GLU A 42 9.82 -20.21 29.24
N LEU A 43 8.62 -20.68 28.85
CA LEU A 43 7.65 -19.88 28.10
C LEU A 43 7.31 -18.57 28.83
N LYS A 44 7.05 -18.63 30.15
CA LYS A 44 6.79 -17.43 30.96
C LYS A 44 7.96 -16.43 30.93
N ARG A 45 9.20 -16.91 31.02
CA ARG A 45 10.39 -16.04 30.93
C ARG A 45 10.49 -15.37 29.57
N PHE A 46 10.16 -16.08 28.49
CA PHE A 46 10.14 -15.48 27.15
C PHE A 46 8.99 -14.49 26.98
N THR A 47 7.81 -14.76 27.57
CA THR A 47 6.74 -13.75 27.66
C THR A 47 7.23 -12.49 28.35
N GLU A 48 7.90 -12.61 29.50
CA GLU A 48 8.42 -11.46 30.24
C GLU A 48 9.48 -10.70 29.43
N ALA A 49 10.42 -11.40 28.78
CA ALA A 49 11.48 -10.79 27.98
C ALA A 49 10.95 -10.06 26.72
N PHE A 50 10.04 -10.67 25.96
CA PHE A 50 9.53 -10.09 24.71
C PHE A 50 8.45 -9.03 24.89
N ASN A 51 8.09 -8.68 26.13
CA ASN A 51 7.28 -7.51 26.43
C ASN A 51 8.10 -6.34 26.99
N THR A 52 9.43 -6.44 27.06
CA THR A 52 10.29 -5.29 27.34
C THR A 52 10.49 -4.47 26.08
N ASP A 53 10.83 -3.19 26.24
CA ASP A 53 11.12 -2.27 25.13
C ASP A 53 12.34 -2.72 24.30
N GLU A 54 13.16 -3.61 24.85
CA GLU A 54 14.33 -4.16 24.20
C GLU A 54 14.00 -5.18 23.10
N TYR A 55 12.99 -6.04 23.31
CA TYR A 55 12.72 -7.18 22.43
C TYR A 55 11.36 -7.13 21.73
N LYS A 56 10.42 -6.34 22.27
CA LYS A 56 9.03 -6.29 21.79
C LYS A 56 8.91 -5.92 20.32
N GLY A 57 9.73 -4.98 19.84
CA GLY A 57 9.71 -4.52 18.45
C GLY A 57 9.94 -5.64 17.42
N PHE A 58 10.69 -6.70 17.77
CA PHE A 58 10.93 -7.83 16.87
C PHE A 58 9.68 -8.66 16.55
N LEU A 59 8.58 -8.50 17.29
CA LEU A 59 7.32 -9.21 17.05
C LEU A 59 6.33 -8.42 16.19
N GLU A 60 6.59 -7.13 15.93
CA GLU A 60 5.63 -6.23 15.27
C GLU A 60 5.51 -6.48 13.77
N LYS A 61 6.64 -6.72 13.08
CA LYS A 61 6.70 -6.90 11.62
C LYS A 61 7.40 -8.19 11.22
N THR A 62 7.03 -8.73 10.06
CA THR A 62 7.68 -9.90 9.46
C THR A 62 9.07 -9.54 8.93
N PHE A 63 10.07 -10.36 9.26
CA PHE A 63 11.39 -10.36 8.62
C PHE A 63 11.88 -11.79 8.45
N ASN A 64 12.41 -12.12 7.26
CA ASN A 64 12.89 -13.49 6.98
C ASN A 64 14.38 -13.67 7.31
N LYS A 65 15.11 -12.56 7.45
CA LYS A 65 16.53 -12.50 7.76
C LYS A 65 16.85 -11.18 8.46
N GLN A 66 18.03 -11.11 9.07
CA GLN A 66 18.50 -9.94 9.81
C GLN A 66 18.52 -8.63 9.01
N ASP A 67 18.80 -8.70 7.71
CA ASP A 67 18.82 -7.51 6.83
C ASP A 67 17.45 -6.89 6.58
N GLU A 68 16.39 -7.61 6.92
CA GLU A 68 15.00 -7.22 6.71
C GLU A 68 14.33 -6.66 7.97
N ILE A 69 15.04 -6.62 9.10
CA ILE A 69 14.52 -6.03 10.34
C ILE A 69 14.25 -4.55 10.10
N ASP A 70 13.02 -4.14 10.42
CA ASP A 70 12.59 -2.76 10.36
C ASP A 70 13.04 -2.02 11.62
N TRP A 71 14.14 -1.26 11.49
CA TRP A 71 14.72 -0.54 12.62
C TRP A 71 13.93 0.70 13.01
N ASP A 72 13.09 1.25 12.12
CA ASP A 72 12.17 2.34 12.48
C ASP A 72 11.22 1.91 13.60
N VAL A 73 10.75 0.66 13.55
CA VAL A 73 9.88 0.07 14.61
C VAL A 73 10.64 -0.18 15.91
N MET A 74 11.94 -0.47 15.82
CA MET A 74 12.77 -0.72 16.99
C MET A 74 13.07 0.57 17.76
N LEU A 75 12.98 1.74 17.12
CA LEU A 75 13.20 3.05 17.73
C LEU A 75 11.91 3.61 18.35
N CYS A 76 11.48 3.05 19.48
CA CYS A 76 10.40 3.60 20.30
C CYS A 76 10.93 4.46 21.46
N SER A 77 10.07 5.31 22.06
CA SER A 77 10.46 6.25 23.13
C SER A 77 10.98 5.61 24.40
N GLU A 78 10.67 4.33 24.60
CA GLU A 78 10.84 3.66 25.89
C GLU A 78 12.09 2.75 25.92
N ASN A 79 12.72 2.50 24.76
CA ASN A 79 13.89 1.62 24.66
C ASN A 79 15.21 2.22 25.18
N GLY A 80 15.24 3.51 25.50
CA GLY A 80 16.43 4.22 25.99
C GLY A 80 17.52 4.52 24.95
N LEU A 81 17.33 4.17 23.67
CA LEU A 81 18.26 4.50 22.56
C LEU A 81 18.06 5.92 22.05
N VAL A 82 16.80 6.37 22.06
CA VAL A 82 16.40 7.64 21.47
C VAL A 82 16.37 8.72 22.54
N LYS A 83 16.91 9.91 22.22
CA LYS A 83 16.89 11.08 23.10
C LYS A 83 16.02 12.19 22.51
N GLU A 84 15.36 12.95 23.37
CA GLU A 84 14.75 14.22 22.99
C GLU A 84 15.84 15.26 22.67
N VAL A 85 15.69 15.95 21.54
CA VAL A 85 16.62 16.98 21.08
C VAL A 85 16.28 18.29 21.75
N THR A 86 17.20 18.76 22.60
CA THR A 86 17.11 20.05 23.30
C THR A 86 18.15 21.06 22.82
N ASP A 87 19.08 20.64 21.96
CA ASP A 87 20.11 21.50 21.41
C ASP A 87 19.59 22.35 20.25
N ASP A 88 19.72 23.67 20.39
CA ASP A 88 19.23 24.64 19.41
C ASP A 88 19.94 24.54 18.05
N SER A 89 21.20 24.07 18.00
CA SER A 89 21.93 23.90 16.74
C SER A 89 21.40 22.71 15.95
N GLU A 90 21.13 21.58 16.63
CA GLU A 90 20.50 20.40 16.05
C GLU A 90 19.09 20.74 15.52
N ILE A 91 18.27 21.45 16.33
CA ILE A 91 16.92 21.90 15.94
C ILE A 91 16.97 22.80 14.69
N ARG A 92 17.93 23.74 14.62
CA ARG A 92 18.09 24.62 13.45
C ARG A 92 18.53 23.87 12.20
N ALA A 93 19.42 22.89 12.33
CA ALA A 93 19.86 22.08 11.20
C ALA A 93 18.70 21.26 10.62
N TYR A 94 17.92 20.61 11.48
CA TYR A 94 16.73 19.86 11.07
C TYR A 94 15.70 20.75 10.36
N ARG A 95 15.41 21.94 10.90
CA ARG A 95 14.50 22.93 10.28
C ARG A 95 14.93 23.33 8.87
N ARG A 96 16.23 23.52 8.67
CA ARG A 96 16.80 23.89 7.37
C ARG A 96 16.54 22.80 6.32
N ILE A 97 16.73 21.53 6.69
CA ILE A 97 16.54 20.39 5.80
C ILE A 97 15.06 20.19 5.44
N LYS A 98 14.15 20.33 6.42
CA LYS A 98 12.70 20.22 6.19
C LYS A 98 12.07 21.48 5.58
N CYS A 99 12.83 22.56 5.38
CA CYS A 99 12.32 23.88 4.99
C CYS A 99 11.13 24.35 5.85
N LYS A 100 11.21 24.13 7.17
CA LYS A 100 10.17 24.48 8.14
C LYS A 100 10.60 25.63 9.06
N ASP A 101 9.75 26.63 9.24
CA ASP A 101 9.99 27.73 10.19
C ASP A 101 9.90 27.27 11.65
N ARG A 102 9.05 26.27 11.93
CA ARG A 102 8.83 25.67 13.25
C ARG A 102 8.70 24.15 13.18
N ILE A 103 9.09 23.48 14.27
CA ILE A 103 8.82 22.06 14.48
C ILE A 103 7.62 21.98 15.41
N PRO A 104 6.43 21.53 14.94
CA PRO A 104 5.22 21.47 15.76
C PRO A 104 5.27 20.36 16.81
N ASN A 105 6.11 19.33 16.61
CA ASN A 105 6.23 18.16 17.47
C ASN A 105 7.58 18.13 18.21
N VAL A 106 7.69 17.26 19.20
CA VAL A 106 8.97 16.97 19.86
C VAL A 106 9.92 16.32 18.84
N LEU A 107 11.16 16.79 18.81
CA LEU A 107 12.21 16.24 17.94
C LEU A 107 13.04 15.22 18.72
N TYR A 108 13.27 14.07 18.12
CA TYR A 108 14.06 12.99 18.70
C TYR A 108 15.28 12.68 17.85
N SER A 109 16.35 12.19 18.48
CA SER A 109 17.53 11.72 17.77
C SER A 109 18.14 10.44 18.32
N VAL A 110 18.85 9.73 17.45
CA VAL A 110 19.72 8.59 17.78
C VAL A 110 21.04 8.75 17.03
N ASN A 111 22.16 8.60 17.73
CA ASN A 111 23.48 8.67 17.12
C ASN A 111 23.78 7.40 16.31
N LYS A 112 24.49 7.53 15.18
CA LYS A 112 24.79 6.42 14.26
C LYS A 112 25.64 5.32 14.90
N GLU A 113 26.62 5.66 15.75
CA GLU A 113 27.42 4.67 16.48
C GLU A 113 26.55 3.87 17.45
N THR A 114 25.71 4.55 18.22
CA THR A 114 24.76 3.90 19.16
C THR A 114 23.79 2.96 18.43
N LEU A 115 23.26 3.39 17.28
CA LEU A 115 22.41 2.53 16.45
C LEU A 115 23.19 1.33 15.88
N THR A 116 24.43 1.54 15.44
CA THR A 116 25.30 0.48 14.92
C THR A 116 25.58 -0.58 15.99
N ASP A 117 25.91 -0.17 17.21
CA ASP A 117 26.12 -1.09 18.34
C ASP A 117 24.84 -1.88 18.68
N TYR A 118 23.69 -1.22 18.62
CA TYR A 118 22.40 -1.88 18.81
C TYR A 118 22.12 -2.92 17.70
N ILE A 119 22.39 -2.59 16.44
CA ILE A 119 22.25 -3.53 15.31
C ILE A 119 23.20 -4.72 15.47
N LYS A 120 24.45 -4.46 15.86
CA LYS A 120 25.47 -5.49 16.12
C LYS A 120 25.03 -6.45 17.20
N LYS A 121 24.45 -5.95 18.29
CA LYS A 121 23.96 -6.77 19.39
C LYS A 121 22.96 -7.83 18.94
N TYR A 122 21.99 -7.47 18.08
CA TYR A 122 20.90 -8.39 17.70
C TYR A 122 21.06 -9.08 16.35
N THR A 123 22.02 -8.65 15.54
CA THR A 123 22.26 -9.25 14.20
C THR A 123 23.70 -9.70 13.98
N GLY A 124 24.64 -9.32 14.83
CA GLY A 124 26.07 -9.59 14.65
C GLY A 124 26.71 -8.77 13.52
N ARG A 125 25.99 -7.80 12.94
CA ARG A 125 26.48 -6.93 11.86
C ARG A 125 27.07 -5.65 12.43
N ASP A 126 28.21 -5.27 11.88
CA ASP A 126 29.01 -4.12 12.36
C ASP A 126 28.75 -2.84 11.55
N GLU A 127 27.59 -2.73 10.89
CA GLU A 127 27.28 -1.60 10.02
C GLU A 127 25.83 -1.11 10.14
N CYS A 128 25.67 0.22 10.20
CA CYS A 128 24.42 0.93 9.96
C CYS A 128 24.47 1.54 8.55
N ARG A 129 23.77 0.93 7.60
CA ARG A 129 23.64 1.42 6.22
C ARG A 129 22.82 2.71 6.16
N ASP A 130 22.96 3.46 5.07
CA ASP A 130 22.21 4.72 4.89
C ASP A 130 20.69 4.49 4.73
N ASP A 131 20.29 3.29 4.32
CA ASP A 131 18.89 2.87 4.18
C ASP A 131 18.32 2.16 5.42
N THR A 132 19.04 2.18 6.55
CA THR A 132 18.65 1.47 7.78
C THR A 132 17.36 2.02 8.38
N LEU A 133 17.17 3.34 8.32
CA LEU A 133 15.98 4.03 8.81
C LEU A 133 15.33 4.76 7.63
N THR A 134 14.06 4.48 7.41
CA THR A 134 13.29 5.01 6.28
C THR A 134 12.49 6.26 6.63
N SER A 135 12.12 6.42 7.90
CA SER A 135 11.31 7.54 8.39
C SER A 135 12.11 8.64 9.09
N TRP A 136 13.43 8.45 9.24
CA TRP A 136 14.33 9.37 9.94
C TRP A 136 15.22 10.13 8.95
N ILE A 137 15.57 11.37 9.30
CA ILE A 137 16.53 12.17 8.55
C ILE A 137 17.90 12.03 9.18
N TYR A 138 18.89 11.62 8.41
CA TYR A 138 20.29 11.69 8.82
C TYR A 138 20.86 13.10 8.64
N ILE A 139 21.57 13.61 9.65
CA ILE A 139 22.27 14.91 9.59
C ILE A 139 23.75 14.68 9.89
N ASP A 140 24.58 14.75 8.84
CA ASP A 140 26.03 14.50 8.87
C ASP A 140 26.78 15.32 9.94
N GLU A 141 26.37 16.57 10.17
CA GLU A 141 27.02 17.48 11.15
C GLU A 141 27.03 16.91 12.57
N PHE A 142 26.02 16.10 12.92
CA PHE A 142 25.86 15.53 14.25
C PHE A 142 25.96 14.00 14.28
N ASP A 143 26.25 13.37 13.13
CA ASP A 143 26.31 11.91 12.97
C ASP A 143 25.10 11.20 13.61
N SER A 144 23.91 11.76 13.36
CA SER A 144 22.67 11.37 14.06
C SER A 144 21.47 11.37 13.14
N PHE A 145 20.53 10.46 13.42
CA PHE A 145 19.23 10.39 12.78
C PHE A 145 18.19 11.15 13.60
N TYR A 146 17.23 11.79 12.94
CA TYR A 146 16.23 12.67 13.53
C TYR A 146 14.82 12.35 13.07
N SER A 147 13.85 12.40 14.00
CA SER A 147 12.42 12.24 13.69
C SER A 147 11.53 13.09 14.59
N GLU A 148 10.45 13.65 14.01
CA GLU A 148 9.35 14.31 14.72
C GLU A 148 8.29 13.31 15.25
N HIS A 149 8.50 12.02 14.97
CA HIS A 149 7.58 10.93 15.29
C HIS A 149 8.33 9.83 16.02
N LEU A 150 7.71 9.36 17.10
CA LEU A 150 8.24 8.26 17.89
C LEU A 150 7.14 7.22 18.06
N ALA A 151 7.44 5.99 17.65
CA ALA A 151 6.47 4.91 17.73
C ALA A 151 6.23 4.52 19.20
N SER A 152 4.99 4.17 19.53
CA SER A 152 4.64 3.47 20.76
C SER A 152 4.12 2.09 20.40
N LEU A 153 4.76 1.06 20.94
CA LEU A 153 4.37 -0.32 20.71
C LEU A 153 3.21 -0.66 21.64
N LYS A 154 1.99 -0.80 21.09
CA LYS A 154 0.77 -0.98 21.89
C LYS A 154 0.47 -2.44 22.25
N ASN A 155 0.82 -3.36 21.37
CA ASN A 155 0.51 -4.78 21.55
C ASN A 155 1.21 -5.34 22.78
N THR A 156 0.68 -6.39 23.40
CA THR A 156 1.47 -7.21 24.31
C THR A 156 1.36 -8.66 23.86
N TYR A 157 2.31 -9.49 24.27
CA TYR A 157 2.45 -10.83 23.71
C TYR A 157 2.48 -11.89 24.81
N THR A 158 2.02 -13.10 24.49
CA THR A 158 2.15 -14.26 25.37
C THR A 158 2.86 -15.38 24.60
N CYS A 159 4.01 -15.86 25.10
CA CYS A 159 4.69 -17.03 24.55
C CYS A 159 3.89 -18.29 24.88
N THR A 160 3.22 -18.87 23.88
CA THR A 160 2.30 -20.01 24.05
C THR A 160 2.97 -21.35 23.78
N ALA A 161 3.99 -21.36 22.92
CA ALA A 161 4.75 -22.56 22.59
C ALA A 161 6.19 -22.22 22.21
N GLY A 162 7.07 -23.21 22.31
CA GLY A 162 8.42 -23.06 21.83
C GLY A 162 9.21 -24.35 21.86
N LYS A 163 10.22 -24.40 21.02
CA LYS A 163 11.17 -25.49 20.92
C LYS A 163 12.59 -24.95 20.83
N ARG A 164 13.56 -25.75 21.25
CA ARG A 164 14.97 -25.44 21.09
C ARG A 164 15.78 -26.63 20.59
N LYS A 165 16.82 -26.34 19.81
CA LYS A 165 17.85 -27.29 19.40
C LYS A 165 19.22 -26.66 19.66
N GLY A 166 19.91 -27.13 20.69
CA GLY A 166 21.09 -26.43 21.21
C GLY A 166 20.73 -25.04 21.71
N ASP A 167 21.32 -24.02 21.07
CA ASP A 167 21.10 -22.59 21.39
C ASP A 167 20.12 -21.91 20.43
N HIS A 168 19.62 -22.62 19.42
CA HIS A 168 18.62 -22.10 18.50
C HIS A 168 17.21 -22.35 19.05
N TYR A 169 16.38 -21.31 19.04
CA TYR A 169 15.03 -21.29 19.56
C TYR A 169 14.03 -20.91 18.47
N VAL A 170 12.86 -21.55 18.52
CA VAL A 170 11.67 -21.15 17.73
C VAL A 170 10.52 -21.03 18.71
N LEU A 171 9.97 -19.83 18.83
CA LEU A 171 8.91 -19.49 19.79
C LEU A 171 7.67 -19.01 19.05
N ARG A 172 6.49 -19.35 19.57
CA ARG A 172 5.20 -18.85 19.11
C ARG A 172 4.61 -17.91 20.16
N PHE A 173 4.26 -16.72 19.72
CA PHE A 173 3.68 -15.66 20.52
C PHE A 173 2.27 -15.34 20.04
N GLN A 174 1.34 -15.33 20.98
CA GLN A 174 -0.01 -14.83 20.80
C GLN A 174 -0.03 -13.32 21.05
N VAL A 175 -0.74 -12.56 20.21
CA VAL A 175 -1.01 -11.14 20.47
C VAL A 175 -2.14 -11.05 21.49
N ASN A 176 -1.90 -10.38 22.61
CA ASN A 176 -2.93 -10.09 23.58
C ASN A 176 -3.79 -8.95 23.05
N SER A 177 -5.06 -9.23 22.77
CA SER A 177 -6.05 -8.25 22.34
C SER A 177 -7.31 -8.37 23.21
N ASP A 178 -8.06 -7.28 23.36
CA ASP A 178 -9.30 -7.27 24.16
C ASP A 178 -10.38 -8.23 23.64
N SER A 179 -10.24 -8.68 22.39
CA SER A 179 -11.15 -9.58 21.69
C SER A 179 -10.61 -11.00 21.52
N ASP A 180 -9.44 -11.33 22.10
CA ASP A 180 -8.76 -12.63 21.98
C ASP A 180 -8.61 -13.11 20.52
N LYS A 181 -8.41 -12.16 19.59
CA LYS A 181 -8.22 -12.45 18.17
C LYS A 181 -6.82 -13.02 17.93
N HIS A 182 -6.73 -14.07 17.12
CA HIS A 182 -5.46 -14.76 16.75
C HIS A 182 -5.28 -14.85 15.24
N TYR A 183 -5.78 -13.87 14.51
CA TYR A 183 -5.75 -13.83 13.06
C TYR A 183 -5.65 -12.38 12.57
N GLY A 184 -5.40 -12.19 11.27
CA GLY A 184 -5.21 -10.86 10.68
C GLY A 184 -4.08 -10.09 11.38
N LEU A 185 -4.30 -8.81 11.71
CA LEU A 185 -3.31 -8.00 12.43
C LEU A 185 -2.92 -8.58 13.81
N PHE A 186 -3.82 -9.37 14.41
CA PHE A 186 -3.63 -10.05 15.70
C PHE A 186 -3.16 -11.50 15.56
N ALA A 187 -2.80 -11.94 14.35
CA ALA A 187 -2.27 -13.30 14.13
C ALA A 187 -1.09 -13.62 15.03
N ASP A 188 -0.88 -14.90 15.33
CA ASP A 188 0.29 -15.29 16.11
C ASP A 188 1.59 -14.91 15.37
N ARG A 189 2.66 -14.75 16.15
CA ARG A 189 4.01 -14.49 15.67
C ARG A 189 4.88 -15.71 15.94
N VAL A 190 5.66 -16.15 14.96
CA VAL A 190 6.66 -17.20 15.15
C VAL A 190 8.03 -16.59 14.94
N ILE A 191 8.80 -16.48 16.03
CA ILE A 191 10.13 -15.87 16.02
C ILE A 191 11.21 -16.94 16.21
N SER A 192 12.30 -16.80 15.45
CA SER A 192 13.50 -17.62 15.62
C SER A 192 14.72 -16.77 15.94
N PHE A 193 15.57 -17.29 16.83
CA PHE A 193 16.81 -16.67 17.22
C PHE A 193 17.81 -17.70 17.74
N THR A 194 19.09 -17.35 17.71
CA THR A 194 20.13 -18.07 18.42
C THR A 194 20.50 -17.33 19.70
N LYS A 195 20.50 -18.02 20.82
CA LYS A 195 20.92 -17.45 22.10
C LYS A 195 22.45 -17.32 22.15
N SER A 196 22.94 -16.12 22.44
CA SER A 196 24.36 -15.82 22.63
C SER A 196 24.55 -15.14 23.98
N ASP A 197 25.09 -15.87 24.96
CA ASP A 197 25.19 -15.42 26.36
C ASP A 197 23.83 -15.01 26.96
N GLU A 198 23.61 -13.71 27.18
CA GLU A 198 22.35 -13.14 27.68
C GLU A 198 21.46 -12.58 26.56
N ASP A 199 22.01 -12.40 25.35
CA ASP A 199 21.34 -11.77 24.22
C ASP A 199 20.74 -12.78 23.24
N PHE A 200 19.79 -12.30 22.45
CA PHE A 200 19.12 -13.07 21.41
C PHE A 200 19.54 -12.54 20.03
N LEU A 201 20.31 -13.34 19.29
CA LEU A 201 20.66 -13.05 17.91
C LEU A 201 19.46 -13.38 17.02
N MET A 202 18.71 -12.35 16.62
CA MET A 202 17.48 -12.49 15.83
C MET A 202 17.78 -13.10 14.47
N GLU A 203 16.91 -13.99 14.02
CA GLU A 203 17.04 -14.64 12.71
C GLU A 203 15.82 -14.35 11.83
N SER A 204 14.61 -14.58 12.36
CA SER A 204 13.36 -14.31 11.64
C SER A 204 12.19 -14.06 12.59
N ASN A 205 11.17 -13.34 12.11
CA ASN A 205 9.84 -13.28 12.71
C ASN A 205 8.81 -13.44 11.59
N ALA A 206 7.87 -14.38 11.74
CA ALA A 206 6.82 -14.65 10.78
C ALA A 206 5.44 -14.44 11.42
N ILE A 207 4.66 -13.51 10.86
CA ILE A 207 3.24 -13.38 11.19
C ILE A 207 2.49 -14.55 10.56
N GLN A 208 1.71 -15.27 11.37
CA GLN A 208 1.00 -16.48 10.95
C GLN A 208 -0.34 -16.15 10.26
N TRP A 209 -0.28 -15.48 9.12
CA TRP A 209 -1.46 -15.04 8.37
C TRP A 209 -2.40 -16.20 7.97
N ASP A 210 -1.87 -17.41 7.80
CA ASP A 210 -2.67 -18.56 7.36
C ASP A 210 -3.39 -19.27 8.51
N ASP A 211 -3.17 -18.84 9.75
CA ASP A 211 -3.89 -19.39 10.89
C ASP A 211 -5.33 -18.88 10.90
N HIS A 212 -6.28 -19.80 11.07
CA HIS A 212 -7.72 -19.51 11.09
C HIS A 212 -8.31 -18.94 9.79
N CYS A 213 -7.54 -18.86 8.69
CA CYS A 213 -8.06 -18.40 7.42
C CYS A 213 -9.06 -19.40 6.80
N ASP A 214 -9.92 -18.89 5.93
CA ASP A 214 -10.72 -19.73 5.04
C ASP A 214 -9.85 -20.18 3.86
N LYS A 215 -9.40 -21.43 3.91
CA LYS A 215 -8.50 -22.00 2.91
C LYS A 215 -9.10 -22.13 1.53
N GLU A 216 -10.43 -22.17 1.42
CA GLU A 216 -11.11 -22.21 0.11
C GLU A 216 -11.09 -20.82 -0.56
N HIS A 217 -10.92 -19.76 0.24
CA HIS A 217 -10.97 -18.38 -0.21
C HIS A 217 -9.69 -17.60 0.13
N CYS A 218 -8.53 -18.24 -0.05
CA CYS A 218 -7.22 -17.58 -0.05
C CYS A 218 -6.57 -17.69 -1.43
N TYR A 219 -6.05 -16.56 -1.94
CA TYR A 219 -5.60 -16.47 -3.33
C TYR A 219 -4.27 -15.77 -3.45
N GLU A 220 -3.48 -16.15 -4.46
CA GLU A 220 -2.33 -15.39 -4.92
C GLU A 220 -2.69 -14.73 -6.25
N ALA A 221 -2.55 -13.41 -6.33
CA ALA A 221 -2.89 -12.63 -7.51
C ALA A 221 -1.77 -11.65 -7.86
N LYS A 222 -1.56 -11.45 -9.17
CA LYS A 222 -0.72 -10.37 -9.69
C LYS A 222 -1.63 -9.21 -10.07
N LEU A 223 -1.66 -8.18 -9.23
CA LEU A 223 -2.49 -6.97 -9.40
C LEU A 223 -1.68 -5.86 -10.07
N SER A 224 -1.08 -6.17 -11.23
CA SER A 224 0.06 -5.47 -11.82
C SER A 224 -0.05 -3.94 -11.96
N ARG A 225 0.55 -3.19 -11.02
CA ARG A 225 1.30 -1.94 -11.30
C ARG A 225 2.80 -2.22 -11.15
N VAL A 226 3.66 -1.36 -11.70
CA VAL A 226 5.15 -1.42 -11.63
C VAL A 226 5.68 -1.61 -10.18
N GLN A 227 4.87 -1.31 -9.16
CA GLN A 227 5.20 -1.48 -7.74
C GLN A 227 5.03 -2.92 -7.21
N PHE A 228 4.17 -3.74 -7.81
CA PHE A 228 3.89 -5.12 -7.41
C PHE A 228 4.54 -6.11 -8.38
N ASN A 229 5.87 -6.03 -8.55
CA ASN A 229 6.64 -7.01 -9.31
C ASN A 229 6.49 -8.46 -8.76
N GLU A 230 5.99 -8.59 -7.52
CA GLU A 230 5.72 -9.84 -6.84
C GLU A 230 4.21 -10.02 -6.59
N PRO A 231 3.69 -11.27 -6.60
CA PRO A 231 2.29 -11.55 -6.27
C PRO A 231 1.88 -11.03 -4.89
N ILE A 232 0.63 -10.58 -4.80
CA ILE A 232 -0.06 -10.29 -3.54
C ILE A 232 -0.84 -11.53 -3.12
N LYS A 233 -0.86 -11.82 -1.83
CA LYS A 233 -1.69 -12.86 -1.23
C LYS A 233 -2.90 -12.23 -0.55
N LEU A 234 -4.09 -12.62 -0.99
CA LEU A 234 -5.37 -12.29 -0.37
C LEU A 234 -5.76 -13.41 0.59
N ILE A 235 -6.02 -13.06 1.84
CA ILE A 235 -6.31 -13.99 2.93
C ILE A 235 -7.63 -13.59 3.56
N THR A 236 -8.59 -14.51 3.57
CA THR A 236 -9.91 -14.28 4.16
C THR A 236 -10.03 -14.99 5.50
N TYR A 237 -10.75 -14.37 6.43
CA TYR A 237 -11.08 -14.92 7.73
C TYR A 237 -12.59 -14.94 7.90
N PRO A 238 -13.17 -16.05 8.36
CA PRO A 238 -14.60 -16.24 8.32
C PRO A 238 -15.30 -15.50 9.49
N ALA A 239 -16.58 -15.17 9.31
CA ALA A 239 -17.29 -14.28 10.23
C ALA A 239 -17.51 -14.85 11.63
N GLU A 240 -17.39 -16.17 11.84
CA GLU A 240 -17.50 -16.79 13.16
C GLU A 240 -16.41 -16.31 14.15
N LEU A 241 -15.35 -15.66 13.65
CA LEU A 241 -14.25 -15.15 14.48
C LEU A 241 -14.47 -13.72 15.00
N ASP A 242 -15.31 -12.90 14.34
CA ASP A 242 -15.48 -11.46 14.69
C ASP A 242 -16.79 -10.86 14.17
N ASP A 243 -17.85 -11.66 14.08
CA ASP A 243 -19.18 -11.30 13.59
C ASP A 243 -19.22 -10.71 12.16
N ARG A 244 -18.08 -10.73 11.45
CA ARG A 244 -17.89 -10.30 10.06
C ARG A 244 -16.66 -10.95 9.43
N VAL A 245 -16.67 -11.08 8.11
CA VAL A 245 -15.48 -11.47 7.35
C VAL A 245 -14.41 -10.38 7.46
N SER A 246 -13.14 -10.79 7.56
CA SER A 246 -11.97 -9.91 7.40
C SER A 246 -11.13 -10.39 6.21
N ILE A 247 -10.55 -9.45 5.47
CA ILE A 247 -9.72 -9.75 4.29
C ILE A 247 -8.43 -8.95 4.37
N ILE A 248 -7.30 -9.67 4.43
CA ILE A 248 -5.97 -9.08 4.52
C ILE A 248 -5.22 -9.33 3.22
N LEU A 249 -4.58 -8.28 2.71
CA LEU A 249 -3.60 -8.38 1.63
C LEU A 249 -2.19 -8.38 2.23
N THR A 250 -1.37 -9.30 1.75
CA THR A 250 0.05 -9.36 2.10
C THR A 250 0.93 -9.41 0.86
N LYS A 251 2.13 -8.84 0.97
CA LYS A 251 3.18 -8.88 -0.05
C LYS A 251 4.46 -9.39 0.59
N ASN A 252 5.03 -10.48 0.07
CA ASN A 252 6.19 -11.14 0.67
C ASN A 252 6.02 -11.45 2.17
N ASN A 253 4.83 -11.92 2.57
CA ASN A 253 4.42 -12.18 3.96
C ASN A 253 4.44 -10.95 4.89
N ARG A 254 4.52 -9.74 4.34
CA ARG A 254 4.34 -8.48 5.07
C ARG A 254 2.93 -7.96 4.84
N PHE A 255 2.35 -7.36 5.86
CA PHE A 255 1.07 -6.67 5.74
C PHE A 255 1.14 -5.58 4.67
N LEU A 256 0.18 -5.58 3.76
CA LEU A 256 0.00 -4.51 2.77
C LEU A 256 -1.17 -3.63 3.22
N THR A 257 -2.37 -4.21 3.29
CA THR A 257 -3.59 -3.51 3.72
C THR A 257 -4.66 -4.51 4.18
N GLU A 258 -5.68 -4.02 4.86
CA GLU A 258 -6.94 -4.72 5.10
C GLU A 258 -7.99 -4.11 4.15
N LEU A 259 -8.73 -4.94 3.41
CA LEU A 259 -9.80 -4.42 2.58
C LEU A 259 -10.92 -3.89 3.49
N LYS A 260 -11.32 -2.64 3.27
CA LYS A 260 -12.47 -2.10 3.99
C LYS A 260 -13.74 -2.82 3.56
N MET A 261 -14.46 -3.38 4.53
CA MET A 261 -15.72 -4.09 4.29
C MET A 261 -16.94 -3.16 4.31
N SER A 262 -16.73 -1.85 4.53
CA SER A 262 -17.77 -0.83 4.56
C SER A 262 -17.63 0.13 3.39
N CYS A 263 -18.67 0.29 2.57
CA CYS A 263 -18.86 1.48 1.74
C CYS A 263 -20.20 2.13 2.11
N GLU A 264 -20.21 3.47 2.13
CA GLU A 264 -21.32 4.28 2.61
C GLU A 264 -22.49 4.21 1.63
N LYS A 265 -23.37 3.21 1.82
CA LYS A 265 -24.69 3.25 1.20
C LYS A 265 -25.57 4.26 1.90
N SER A 266 -25.35 5.56 1.62
CA SER A 266 -26.23 6.69 1.99
C SER A 266 -27.05 6.45 3.28
N SER A 267 -26.49 6.85 4.44
CA SER A 267 -26.98 6.67 5.83
C SER A 267 -26.32 5.55 6.64
N TRP A 268 -25.12 5.83 7.18
CA TRP A 268 -24.58 5.31 8.46
C TRP A 268 -24.64 3.80 8.76
N LYS A 269 -24.92 2.93 7.78
CA LYS A 269 -24.97 1.48 7.96
C LYS A 269 -23.83 0.82 7.19
N GLU A 270 -22.78 0.50 7.93
CA GLU A 270 -21.75 -0.44 7.51
C GLU A 270 -22.41 -1.76 7.13
N THR A 271 -22.14 -2.27 5.92
CA THR A 271 -22.60 -3.61 5.56
C THR A 271 -21.62 -4.64 6.09
N ARG A 272 -22.10 -5.59 6.90
CA ARG A 272 -21.28 -6.70 7.37
C ARG A 272 -21.38 -7.89 6.43
N LEU A 273 -20.24 -8.29 5.87
CA LEU A 273 -20.11 -9.55 5.14
C LEU A 273 -20.08 -10.71 6.13
N ILE A 274 -20.90 -11.73 5.88
CA ILE A 274 -21.05 -12.92 6.72
C ILE A 274 -20.29 -14.10 6.13
N LYS A 275 -20.23 -14.21 4.80
CA LYS A 275 -19.59 -15.35 4.14
C LYS A 275 -19.08 -14.97 2.75
N ILE A 276 -17.83 -15.31 2.45
CA ILE A 276 -17.30 -15.24 1.07
C ILE A 276 -17.88 -16.38 0.24
N ILE A 277 -18.32 -16.05 -0.98
CA ILE A 277 -18.81 -16.99 -1.97
C ILE A 277 -17.74 -17.21 -3.03
N ASP A 278 -17.14 -16.13 -3.54
CA ASP A 278 -16.12 -16.18 -4.58
C ASP A 278 -15.27 -14.90 -4.59
N VAL A 279 -14.08 -14.98 -5.17
CA VAL A 279 -13.16 -13.84 -5.36
C VAL A 279 -12.62 -13.83 -6.78
N GLY A 280 -12.76 -12.68 -7.44
CA GLY A 280 -12.29 -12.46 -8.81
C GLY A 280 -11.14 -11.47 -8.87
N PHE A 281 -10.28 -11.64 -9.89
CA PHE A 281 -9.22 -10.70 -10.22
C PHE A 281 -9.26 -10.37 -11.72
N PHE A 282 -9.75 -9.19 -12.06
CA PHE A 282 -9.76 -8.67 -13.42
C PHE A 282 -9.85 -7.15 -13.40
N ASP A 283 -9.38 -6.53 -14.48
CA ASP A 283 -9.40 -5.09 -14.68
C ASP A 283 -10.83 -4.65 -15.05
N PHE A 284 -11.58 -4.19 -14.05
CA PHE A 284 -12.97 -3.78 -14.25
C PHE A 284 -13.08 -2.30 -14.60
N ASP A 285 -12.10 -1.47 -14.23
CA ASP A 285 -12.09 -0.05 -14.52
C ASP A 285 -11.35 0.31 -15.83
N GLU A 286 -10.66 -0.67 -16.42
CA GLU A 286 -9.87 -0.60 -17.66
C GLU A 286 -8.64 0.30 -17.56
N ASP A 287 -8.04 0.42 -16.37
CA ASP A 287 -6.81 1.17 -16.15
C ASP A 287 -5.53 0.38 -16.53
N GLY A 288 -5.68 -0.88 -16.97
CA GLY A 288 -4.59 -1.79 -17.31
C GLY A 288 -4.07 -2.60 -16.11
N VAL A 289 -4.69 -2.47 -14.92
CA VAL A 289 -4.34 -3.13 -13.67
C VAL A 289 -5.49 -4.06 -13.28
N LYS A 290 -5.16 -5.24 -12.75
CA LYS A 290 -6.22 -6.12 -12.22
C LYS A 290 -6.73 -5.59 -10.89
N ASP A 291 -8.04 -5.51 -10.78
CA ASP A 291 -8.77 -5.18 -9.57
C ASP A 291 -9.19 -6.42 -8.77
N ILE A 292 -9.79 -6.20 -7.60
CA ILE A 292 -10.31 -7.26 -6.73
C ILE A 292 -11.82 -7.19 -6.66
N ILE A 293 -12.46 -8.34 -6.81
CA ILE A 293 -13.92 -8.47 -6.74
C ILE A 293 -14.26 -9.52 -5.69
N ILE A 294 -15.13 -9.14 -4.76
CA ILE A 294 -15.58 -10.00 -3.67
C ILE A 294 -17.07 -10.25 -3.83
N ILE A 295 -17.45 -11.52 -3.95
CA ILE A 295 -18.85 -11.95 -3.91
C ILE A 295 -19.10 -12.59 -2.56
N ALA A 296 -20.10 -12.09 -1.83
CA ALA A 296 -20.35 -12.50 -0.46
C ALA A 296 -21.83 -12.47 -0.08
N ASP A 297 -22.21 -13.28 0.90
CA ASP A 297 -23.44 -13.08 1.65
C ASP A 297 -23.19 -12.02 2.73
N SER A 298 -24.12 -11.06 2.87
CA SER A 298 -24.12 -10.04 3.93
C SER A 298 -25.37 -10.13 4.79
N GLU A 299 -25.45 -9.33 5.85
CA GLU A 299 -26.67 -9.20 6.66
C GLU A 299 -27.89 -8.64 5.89
N PHE A 300 -27.67 -8.12 4.67
CA PHE A 300 -28.70 -7.58 3.79
C PHE A 300 -28.94 -8.41 2.51
N GLY A 301 -28.37 -9.61 2.42
CA GLY A 301 -28.47 -10.48 1.23
C GLY A 301 -27.15 -10.59 0.46
N LYS A 302 -27.19 -11.09 -0.77
CA LYS A 302 -25.98 -11.23 -1.60
C LYS A 302 -25.46 -9.90 -2.10
N GLN A 303 -24.13 -9.77 -2.14
CA GLN A 303 -23.44 -8.57 -2.57
C GLN A 303 -22.20 -8.88 -3.41
N VAL A 304 -21.88 -7.95 -4.31
CA VAL A 304 -20.58 -7.85 -5.00
C VAL A 304 -19.92 -6.55 -4.57
N LEU A 305 -18.66 -6.62 -4.16
CA LEU A 305 -17.83 -5.48 -3.81
C LEU A 305 -16.67 -5.40 -4.81
N LEU A 306 -16.51 -4.23 -5.42
CA LEU A 306 -15.50 -3.95 -6.45
C LEU A 306 -14.43 -3.02 -5.83
N TYR A 307 -13.17 -3.47 -5.83
CA TYR A 307 -12.04 -2.74 -5.26
C TYR A 307 -11.00 -2.45 -6.34
N SER A 308 -10.81 -1.17 -6.68
CA SER A 308 -9.76 -0.73 -7.59
C SER A 308 -8.52 -0.21 -6.84
N THR A 309 -7.43 -0.05 -7.57
CA THR A 309 -6.22 0.59 -7.03
C THR A 309 -6.28 2.11 -7.13
N GLY A 310 -6.36 2.80 -5.99
CA GLY A 310 -6.17 4.25 -5.93
C GLY A 310 -7.40 5.11 -6.24
N SER A 311 -8.61 4.64 -5.94
CA SER A 311 -9.81 5.48 -5.99
C SER A 311 -9.85 6.51 -4.85
N LEU A 312 -10.01 7.78 -5.24
CA LEU A 312 -10.27 8.99 -4.45
C LEU A 312 -10.16 8.88 -2.90
N SER A 313 -8.99 9.17 -2.35
CA SER A 313 -8.94 9.92 -1.08
C SER A 313 -8.89 11.41 -1.40
N THR A 314 -10.06 12.03 -1.31
CA THR A 314 -10.19 13.49 -1.22
C THR A 314 -9.17 14.05 -0.23
N PHE A 315 -8.30 14.95 -0.70
CA PHE A 315 -7.40 15.81 0.10
C PHE A 315 -6.18 15.20 0.82
N ILE A 316 -5.85 13.91 0.66
CA ILE A 316 -4.60 13.33 1.19
C ILE A 316 -3.97 12.47 0.10
N GLN A 317 -2.64 12.57 -0.05
CA GLN A 317 -1.81 11.92 -1.08
C GLN A 317 -2.32 10.51 -1.48
N ARG A 318 -2.36 10.24 -2.79
CA ARG A 318 -2.59 8.88 -3.32
C ARG A 318 -1.65 7.92 -2.61
N ASN A 319 -2.18 7.07 -1.75
CA ASN A 319 -1.43 5.94 -1.25
C ASN A 319 -1.54 4.84 -2.30
N GLU A 320 -0.53 4.72 -3.15
CA GLU A 320 -0.56 3.81 -4.32
C GLU A 320 -0.68 2.33 -3.91
N ASP A 321 -0.54 2.04 -2.61
CA ASP A 321 -0.69 0.73 -1.97
C ASP A 321 -2.10 0.45 -1.38
N SER A 322 -3.06 1.36 -1.50
CA SER A 322 -4.42 1.16 -0.95
C SER A 322 -5.45 0.72 -2.01
N PHE A 323 -6.28 -0.26 -1.62
CA PHE A 323 -7.49 -0.66 -2.33
C PHE A 323 -8.69 -0.08 -1.59
N GLU A 324 -9.54 0.65 -2.31
CA GLU A 324 -10.76 1.23 -1.76
C GLU A 324 -11.96 0.61 -2.47
N PRO A 325 -13.07 0.33 -1.76
CA PRO A 325 -14.28 -0.14 -2.40
C PRO A 325 -14.88 0.99 -3.24
N GLU A 326 -14.96 0.80 -4.55
CA GLU A 326 -15.60 1.76 -5.46
C GLU A 326 -17.10 1.53 -5.52
N TRP A 327 -17.52 0.27 -5.69
CA TRP A 327 -18.91 -0.06 -5.95
C TRP A 327 -19.41 -1.26 -5.14
N ILE A 328 -20.67 -1.19 -4.69
CA ILE A 328 -21.39 -2.29 -4.05
C ILE A 328 -22.67 -2.60 -4.82
N ILE A 329 -22.71 -3.78 -5.44
CA ILE A 329 -23.88 -4.30 -6.15
C ILE A 329 -24.65 -5.22 -5.20
N ASP A 330 -25.88 -4.84 -4.85
CA ASP A 330 -26.81 -5.68 -4.10
C ASP A 330 -27.77 -6.44 -5.03
N GLU A 331 -28.64 -7.27 -4.47
CA GLU A 331 -29.62 -8.07 -5.22
C GLU A 331 -30.56 -7.22 -6.10
N ASN A 332 -30.96 -6.04 -5.63
CA ASN A 332 -31.80 -5.13 -6.41
C ASN A 332 -31.05 -4.60 -7.63
N THR A 333 -29.79 -4.21 -7.45
CA THR A 333 -28.93 -3.70 -8.51
C THR A 333 -28.58 -4.83 -9.48
N MET A 334 -28.20 -6.00 -8.98
CA MET A 334 -27.93 -7.19 -9.79
C MET A 334 -29.12 -7.57 -10.68
N SER A 335 -30.33 -7.52 -10.13
CA SER A 335 -31.55 -7.79 -10.90
C SER A 335 -31.81 -6.76 -12.00
N LYS A 336 -31.43 -5.49 -11.82
CA LYS A 336 -31.53 -4.45 -12.86
C LYS A 336 -30.49 -4.64 -13.96
N ILE A 337 -29.30 -5.10 -13.58
CA ILE A 337 -28.21 -5.40 -14.52
C ILE A 337 -28.55 -6.63 -15.37
N GLY A 338 -29.37 -7.55 -14.84
CA GLY A 338 -29.65 -8.83 -15.48
C GLY A 338 -28.48 -9.81 -15.37
N GLY A 339 -27.68 -9.68 -14.31
CA GLY A 339 -26.54 -10.54 -14.01
C GLY A 339 -26.81 -11.54 -12.89
N ASP A 340 -25.79 -12.34 -12.58
CA ASP A 340 -25.76 -13.29 -11.49
C ASP A 340 -24.58 -13.01 -10.54
N PHE A 341 -24.66 -13.51 -9.30
CA PHE A 341 -23.59 -13.40 -8.31
C PHE A 341 -22.46 -14.42 -8.56
N THR A 342 -21.77 -14.28 -9.70
CA THR A 342 -20.59 -15.07 -10.08
C THR A 342 -19.49 -14.18 -10.67
N VAL A 343 -18.23 -14.55 -10.53
CA VAL A 343 -17.10 -13.79 -11.09
C VAL A 343 -17.19 -13.71 -12.62
N GLU A 344 -17.65 -14.77 -13.28
CA GLU A 344 -17.84 -14.80 -14.74
C GLU A 344 -18.93 -13.81 -15.19
N SER A 345 -20.06 -13.75 -14.48
CA SER A 345 -21.08 -12.74 -14.76
C SER A 345 -20.54 -11.32 -14.58
N MET A 346 -19.72 -11.07 -13.56
CA MET A 346 -19.14 -9.74 -13.34
C MET A 346 -18.16 -9.36 -14.45
N LYS A 347 -17.33 -10.31 -14.92
CA LYS A 347 -16.46 -10.08 -16.08
C LYS A 347 -17.24 -9.67 -17.30
N ASN A 348 -18.34 -10.37 -17.60
CA ASN A 348 -19.18 -10.07 -18.76
C ASN A 348 -19.93 -8.72 -18.64
N ILE A 349 -20.16 -8.23 -17.42
CA ILE A 349 -20.84 -6.96 -17.18
C ILE A 349 -19.87 -5.78 -17.28
N PHE A 350 -18.69 -5.91 -16.68
CA PHE A 350 -17.75 -4.80 -16.49
C PHE A 350 -16.63 -4.74 -17.52
N SER A 351 -16.36 -5.83 -18.24
CA SER A 351 -15.28 -5.90 -19.22
C SER A 351 -15.81 -6.40 -20.57
N GLY A 352 -15.35 -5.77 -21.66
CA GLY A 352 -15.30 -6.45 -22.97
C GLY A 352 -14.37 -7.67 -22.91
N ILE A 353 -14.37 -8.53 -23.94
CA ILE A 353 -13.45 -9.67 -24.01
C ILE A 353 -12.01 -9.13 -24.05
N ASP A 354 -11.25 -9.32 -22.97
CA ASP A 354 -9.88 -8.79 -22.80
C ASP A 354 -9.77 -7.25 -22.95
N GLY A 355 -10.83 -6.50 -22.60
CA GLY A 355 -10.83 -5.03 -22.72
C GLY A 355 -10.85 -4.52 -24.16
N VAL A 356 -11.17 -5.39 -25.12
CA VAL A 356 -11.31 -5.06 -26.55
C VAL A 356 -12.80 -5.02 -26.91
N TYR A 357 -13.23 -3.90 -27.46
CA TYR A 357 -14.58 -3.65 -27.94
C TYR A 357 -14.60 -3.55 -29.46
N SER A 358 -15.68 -4.08 -30.06
CA SER A 358 -15.85 -4.06 -31.51
C SER A 358 -16.23 -2.70 -32.08
N SER A 359 -16.76 -1.80 -31.23
CA SER A 359 -17.15 -0.44 -31.59
C SER A 359 -17.12 0.51 -30.39
N TYR A 360 -17.19 1.82 -30.64
CA TYR A 360 -17.26 2.81 -29.55
C TYR A 360 -18.59 2.72 -28.78
N GLU A 361 -19.67 2.29 -29.42
CA GLU A 361 -20.99 2.13 -28.80
C GLU A 361 -20.98 1.01 -27.76
N GLU A 362 -20.34 -0.12 -28.09
CA GLU A 362 -20.14 -1.22 -27.15
C GLU A 362 -19.28 -0.77 -25.97
N CYS A 363 -18.16 -0.10 -26.26
CA CYS A 363 -17.23 0.45 -25.28
C CYS A 363 -17.93 1.43 -24.32
N TYR A 364 -18.58 2.45 -24.84
CA TYR A 364 -19.24 3.49 -24.04
C TYR A 364 -20.46 2.97 -23.29
N THR A 365 -21.13 1.94 -23.81
CA THR A 365 -22.17 1.23 -23.06
C THR A 365 -21.59 0.55 -21.82
N ALA A 366 -20.44 -0.12 -21.95
CA ALA A 366 -19.77 -0.75 -20.82
C ALA A 366 -19.35 0.30 -19.78
N ILE A 367 -18.71 1.40 -20.20
CA ILE A 367 -18.29 2.49 -19.30
C ILE A 367 -19.50 3.11 -18.58
N ALA A 368 -20.54 3.53 -19.33
CA ALA A 368 -21.70 4.20 -18.74
C ALA A 368 -22.46 3.31 -17.74
N LYS A 369 -22.49 2.00 -17.98
CA LYS A 369 -23.08 1.04 -17.04
C LYS A 369 -22.39 1.08 -15.67
N LYS A 370 -21.06 1.24 -15.62
CA LYS A 370 -20.29 1.34 -14.36
C LYS A 370 -20.87 2.44 -13.46
N TYR A 371 -21.07 3.63 -14.03
CA TYR A 371 -21.62 4.80 -13.33
C TYR A 371 -23.13 4.71 -13.08
N TYR A 372 -23.89 4.04 -13.93
CA TYR A 372 -25.31 3.80 -13.70
C TYR A 372 -25.58 2.82 -12.54
N PHE A 373 -24.61 1.96 -12.20
CA PHE A 373 -24.71 1.06 -11.06
C PHE A 373 -24.13 1.64 -9.78
N ASP A 374 -23.52 2.81 -9.86
CA ASP A 374 -23.10 3.57 -8.69
C ASP A 374 -24.31 4.00 -7.84
N ILE A 375 -24.10 4.18 -6.54
CA ILE A 375 -25.16 4.53 -5.60
C ILE A 375 -25.82 5.88 -5.93
N ASP A 376 -25.05 6.78 -6.52
CA ASP A 376 -25.48 8.11 -6.96
C ASP A 376 -25.88 8.14 -8.44
N TRP A 377 -26.27 7.00 -9.03
CA TRP A 377 -26.68 6.85 -10.45
C TRP A 377 -27.63 7.92 -10.98
N ASN A 378 -28.48 8.52 -10.13
CA ASN A 378 -29.40 9.59 -10.52
C ASN A 378 -28.73 10.93 -10.80
N TYR A 379 -27.53 11.14 -10.24
CA TYR A 379 -26.74 12.36 -10.38
C TYR A 379 -25.82 12.32 -11.60
N TRP A 380 -25.39 11.13 -12.02
CA TRP A 380 -24.58 10.96 -13.21
C TRP A 380 -25.33 11.38 -14.48
N LYS A 381 -24.65 12.18 -15.31
CA LYS A 381 -25.07 12.65 -16.62
C LYS A 381 -24.04 12.29 -17.66
N TYR A 382 -24.50 12.12 -18.88
CA TYR A 382 -23.69 11.66 -19.99
C TYR A 382 -23.79 12.62 -21.16
N ASN A 383 -22.79 12.61 -22.03
CA ASN A 383 -22.88 13.27 -23.33
C ASN A 383 -21.98 12.57 -24.34
N LEU A 384 -22.27 12.77 -25.62
CA LEU A 384 -21.39 12.37 -26.73
C LEU A 384 -20.96 13.66 -27.44
N ILE A 385 -19.69 13.99 -27.35
CA ILE A 385 -19.12 15.20 -27.96
C ILE A 385 -18.18 14.82 -29.09
N TYR A 386 -18.03 15.67 -30.10
CA TYR A 386 -17.07 15.45 -31.18
C TYR A 386 -15.91 16.41 -30.99
N ALA A 387 -14.94 16.05 -30.14
CA ALA A 387 -13.86 16.93 -29.79
C ALA A 387 -12.78 17.00 -30.87
N ASP A 388 -12.53 15.91 -31.58
CA ASP A 388 -11.60 15.85 -32.71
C ASP A 388 -12.28 15.48 -34.05
N ASP A 389 -11.49 15.17 -35.07
CA ASP A 389 -11.90 15.03 -36.48
C ASP A 389 -11.90 13.55 -36.93
N ASP A 390 -12.07 12.59 -36.00
CA ASP A 390 -12.04 11.16 -36.29
C ASP A 390 -13.43 10.50 -36.51
N ASP A 391 -14.49 11.30 -36.52
CA ASP A 391 -15.91 10.89 -36.60
C ASP A 391 -16.41 10.00 -35.44
N ILE A 392 -15.60 9.76 -34.41
CA ILE A 392 -15.96 9.01 -33.20
C ILE A 392 -16.19 10.02 -32.08
N PRO A 393 -17.36 10.06 -31.43
CA PRO A 393 -17.57 10.97 -30.32
C PRO A 393 -16.74 10.54 -29.10
N GLU A 394 -16.34 11.47 -28.24
CA GLU A 394 -15.93 11.20 -26.87
C GLU A 394 -17.13 11.08 -25.95
N LEU A 395 -17.06 10.13 -25.01
CA LEU A 395 -18.02 9.97 -23.94
C LEU A 395 -17.68 10.90 -22.78
N VAL A 396 -18.59 11.82 -22.47
CA VAL A 396 -18.58 12.60 -21.23
C VAL A 396 -19.33 11.81 -20.16
N VAL A 397 -18.73 11.67 -18.99
CA VAL A 397 -19.39 11.19 -17.76
C VAL A 397 -19.24 12.27 -16.70
N ASP A 398 -20.34 12.90 -16.34
CA ASP A 398 -20.37 14.09 -15.50
C ASP A 398 -21.19 13.83 -14.24
N HIS A 399 -20.64 14.19 -13.08
CA HIS A 399 -21.38 14.36 -11.86
C HIS A 399 -21.53 15.87 -11.59
N PRO A 400 -22.66 16.48 -11.98
CA PRO A 400 -22.78 17.92 -12.11
C PRO A 400 -22.33 18.69 -10.86
N GLY A 401 -21.34 19.55 -11.04
CA GLY A 401 -20.77 20.43 -10.00
C GLY A 401 -19.78 19.76 -9.03
N PHE A 402 -19.33 18.53 -9.31
CA PHE A 402 -18.34 17.83 -8.49
C PHE A 402 -17.13 17.37 -9.29
N PHE A 403 -17.33 16.47 -10.25
CA PHE A 403 -16.25 15.89 -11.06
C PHE A 403 -16.77 15.42 -12.41
N MET A 404 -15.85 15.32 -13.36
CA MET A 404 -16.13 14.85 -14.70
C MET A 404 -15.01 13.95 -15.23
N SER A 405 -15.40 12.97 -16.02
CA SER A 405 -14.51 12.10 -16.78
C SER A 405 -14.81 12.18 -18.26
N LEU A 406 -13.79 11.99 -19.08
CA LEU A 406 -13.88 12.02 -20.54
C LEU A 406 -13.16 10.81 -21.12
N TYR A 407 -13.82 10.09 -22.01
CA TYR A 407 -13.30 8.88 -22.64
C TYR A 407 -13.31 9.00 -24.16
N THR A 408 -12.27 8.50 -24.81
CA THR A 408 -12.20 8.30 -26.26
C THR A 408 -12.06 6.81 -26.56
N TYR A 409 -12.48 6.37 -27.75
CA TYR A 409 -12.34 5.00 -28.21
C TYR A 409 -11.27 4.92 -29.30
N GLU A 410 -10.22 4.13 -29.08
CA GLU A 410 -9.11 4.04 -30.02
C GLU A 410 -8.57 2.60 -30.09
N ASN A 411 -8.42 2.07 -31.30
CA ASN A 411 -7.85 0.74 -31.55
C ASN A 411 -8.54 -0.40 -30.78
N GLY A 412 -9.86 -0.33 -30.58
CA GLY A 412 -10.60 -1.34 -29.83
C GLY A 412 -10.69 -1.10 -28.34
N HIS A 413 -10.10 -0.03 -27.79
CA HIS A 413 -10.01 0.20 -26.35
C HIS A 413 -10.62 1.53 -25.92
N ALA A 414 -11.16 1.57 -24.71
CA ALA A 414 -11.41 2.82 -24.01
C ALA A 414 -10.08 3.48 -23.64
N ARG A 415 -10.00 4.81 -23.76
CA ARG A 415 -8.91 5.61 -23.19
C ARG A 415 -9.51 6.76 -22.39
N CYS A 416 -9.17 6.82 -21.11
CA CYS A 416 -9.60 7.90 -20.22
C CYS A 416 -8.72 9.14 -20.44
N LEU A 417 -9.29 10.17 -21.07
CA LEU A 417 -8.64 11.47 -21.32
C LEU A 417 -8.59 12.34 -20.06
N MET A 418 -9.70 12.32 -19.30
CA MET A 418 -9.89 13.03 -18.03
C MET A 418 -10.50 12.05 -17.04
N ASN A 419 -9.89 11.86 -15.87
CA ASN A 419 -10.39 10.94 -14.84
C ASN A 419 -10.79 11.71 -13.57
N HIS A 420 -12.10 11.85 -13.33
CA HIS A 420 -12.67 12.51 -12.15
C HIS A 420 -12.08 13.90 -11.86
N TRP A 421 -11.89 14.69 -12.90
CA TRP A 421 -11.41 16.06 -12.78
C TRP A 421 -12.45 16.93 -12.07
N GLY A 422 -12.05 17.52 -10.94
CA GLY A 422 -12.96 18.23 -10.05
C GLY A 422 -13.29 19.65 -10.52
N TYR A 423 -14.57 20.03 -10.46
CA TYR A 423 -15.02 21.38 -10.80
C TYR A 423 -16.19 21.85 -9.90
N GLY A 424 -16.55 23.13 -9.98
CA GLY A 424 -17.60 23.74 -9.16
C GLY A 424 -17.13 24.13 -7.75
N MET A 425 -16.49 23.21 -7.02
CA MET A 425 -15.91 23.50 -5.70
C MET A 425 -14.55 24.21 -5.85
N GLY A 426 -14.36 25.34 -5.15
CA GLY A 426 -13.09 26.08 -5.16
C GLY A 426 -12.94 27.14 -6.25
N GLY A 427 -13.95 27.34 -7.09
CA GLY A 427 -13.96 28.41 -8.11
C GLY A 427 -13.65 27.97 -9.54
N ASN A 428 -13.35 26.69 -9.77
CA ASN A 428 -13.20 26.11 -11.11
C ASN A 428 -14.57 26.07 -11.83
N PRO A 429 -14.78 26.82 -12.94
CA PRO A 429 -16.05 26.88 -13.65
C PRO A 429 -16.38 25.64 -14.48
N GLY A 430 -15.44 24.69 -14.64
CA GLY A 430 -15.58 23.52 -15.49
C GLY A 430 -14.58 23.53 -16.65
N TYR A 431 -14.80 22.63 -17.61
CA TYR A 431 -13.86 22.36 -18.69
C TYR A 431 -14.54 22.51 -20.04
N GLN A 432 -13.77 22.93 -21.04
CA GLN A 432 -14.25 23.24 -22.37
C GLN A 432 -13.50 22.48 -23.44
N TYR A 433 -14.10 22.35 -24.62
CA TYR A 433 -13.45 21.79 -25.81
C TYR A 433 -13.80 22.60 -27.05
N ALA A 434 -12.93 22.55 -28.05
CA ALA A 434 -13.17 23.13 -29.36
C ALA A 434 -13.60 22.01 -30.34
N PRO A 435 -14.87 21.97 -30.79
CA PRO A 435 -15.38 20.88 -31.62
C PRO A 435 -14.56 20.66 -32.90
N GLY A 436 -14.20 19.40 -33.18
CA GLY A 436 -13.43 19.01 -34.37
C GLY A 436 -12.00 19.57 -34.42
N LYS A 437 -11.39 19.87 -33.27
CA LYS A 437 -10.04 20.46 -33.21
C LYS A 437 -9.06 19.65 -32.36
N GLY A 438 -9.56 18.77 -31.50
CA GLY A 438 -8.75 18.01 -30.53
C GLY A 438 -8.10 18.91 -29.47
N ILE A 439 -8.70 20.07 -29.18
CA ILE A 439 -8.21 21.03 -28.19
C ILE A 439 -9.21 21.18 -27.05
N TYR A 440 -8.69 21.09 -25.83
CA TYR A 440 -9.41 21.23 -24.58
C TYR A 440 -8.90 22.45 -23.82
N HIS A 441 -9.75 23.04 -23.01
CA HIS A 441 -9.46 24.26 -22.26
C HIS A 441 -9.93 24.12 -20.81
N ALA A 442 -9.05 24.49 -19.88
CA ALA A 442 -9.36 24.58 -18.45
C ALA A 442 -9.04 25.99 -17.95
N GLU A 443 -9.88 26.50 -17.05
CA GLU A 443 -9.64 27.74 -16.33
C GLU A 443 -9.67 27.43 -14.84
N ASP A 444 -8.61 27.78 -14.10
CA ASP A 444 -8.61 27.72 -12.64
C ASP A 444 -8.53 29.12 -12.05
N GLY A 445 -9.60 29.51 -11.36
CA GLY A 445 -9.70 30.74 -10.58
C GLY A 445 -9.47 30.48 -9.10
N SER A 446 -8.31 29.93 -8.74
CA SER A 446 -7.99 29.67 -7.33
C SER A 446 -7.56 30.96 -6.60
N MET A 447 -7.62 30.95 -5.27
CA MET A 447 -7.20 32.08 -4.43
C MET A 447 -5.69 32.45 -4.54
N SER A 448 -4.92 31.72 -5.35
CA SER A 448 -3.47 31.89 -5.57
C SER A 448 -3.07 32.48 -6.92
N GLY A 449 -4.00 32.75 -7.84
CA GLY A 449 -3.73 33.25 -9.20
C GLY A 449 -4.72 32.65 -10.21
N SER A 450 -4.81 33.25 -11.41
CA SER A 450 -5.63 32.70 -12.50
C SER A 450 -4.77 31.93 -13.49
N TYR A 451 -5.16 30.69 -13.78
CA TYR A 451 -4.48 29.85 -14.78
C TYR A 451 -5.45 29.47 -15.91
N GLU A 452 -5.04 29.67 -17.16
CA GLU A 452 -5.70 29.08 -18.34
C GLU A 452 -4.79 28.02 -18.94
N GLU A 453 -5.32 26.83 -19.23
CA GLU A 453 -4.59 25.75 -19.87
C GLU A 453 -5.26 25.35 -21.18
N TYR A 454 -4.49 25.25 -22.26
CA TYR A 454 -4.91 24.67 -23.52
C TYR A 454 -4.21 23.32 -23.69
N MET A 455 -4.97 22.26 -23.84
CA MET A 455 -4.49 20.87 -23.79
C MET A 455 -4.86 20.11 -25.06
N SER A 456 -4.09 19.07 -25.35
CA SER A 456 -4.41 18.06 -26.35
C SER A 456 -4.06 16.66 -25.86
N LYS A 457 -4.65 15.66 -26.51
CA LYS A 457 -4.40 14.24 -26.26
C LYS A 457 -2.95 13.89 -26.60
N ARG A 458 -2.27 13.14 -25.71
CA ARG A 458 -0.95 12.53 -25.96
C ARG A 458 -1.06 11.06 -26.33
N ASP A 459 0.04 10.45 -26.77
CA ASP A 459 0.10 9.04 -27.23
C ASP A 459 -0.45 8.01 -26.22
N LYS A 460 -0.33 8.32 -24.93
CA LYS A 460 -0.83 7.49 -23.82
C LYS A 460 -2.31 7.69 -23.49
N GLY A 461 -2.97 8.64 -24.15
CA GLY A 461 -4.37 8.95 -23.95
C GLY A 461 -4.65 10.05 -22.93
N GLU A 462 -3.69 10.49 -22.11
CA GLU A 462 -3.94 11.63 -21.20
C GLU A 462 -4.06 12.97 -21.95
N LEU A 463 -4.89 13.88 -21.43
CA LEU A 463 -4.79 15.30 -21.78
C LEU A 463 -3.60 15.93 -21.07
N VAL A 464 -2.77 16.63 -21.83
CA VAL A 464 -1.60 17.34 -21.29
C VAL A 464 -1.61 18.77 -21.82
N PRO A 465 -1.22 19.76 -21.00
CA PRO A 465 -1.05 21.14 -21.46
C PRO A 465 -0.11 21.22 -22.68
N ASP A 466 -0.56 21.90 -23.72
CA ASP A 466 0.28 22.45 -24.77
C ASP A 466 0.75 23.86 -24.39
N TYR A 467 -0.14 24.64 -23.78
CA TYR A 467 0.12 26.01 -23.36
C TYR A 467 -0.55 26.32 -22.03
N GLU A 468 0.14 27.06 -21.17
CA GLU A 468 -0.39 27.56 -19.90
C GLU A 468 -0.27 29.08 -19.85
N ILE A 469 -1.27 29.75 -19.29
CA ILE A 469 -1.28 31.20 -19.11
C ILE A 469 -1.49 31.50 -17.63
N GLU A 470 -0.49 32.13 -17.00
CA GLU A 470 -0.55 32.56 -15.60
C GLU A 470 -0.87 34.07 -15.54
N ASP A 471 -1.84 34.44 -14.71
CA ASP A 471 -2.27 35.81 -14.41
C ASP A 471 -2.60 36.64 -15.67
N ALA A 472 -3.05 35.98 -16.74
CA ALA A 472 -3.37 36.55 -18.05
C ALA A 472 -2.19 37.26 -18.78
N GLU A 473 -0.96 37.16 -18.27
CA GLU A 473 0.19 37.91 -18.78
C GLU A 473 1.40 37.03 -19.12
N LYS A 474 1.56 35.88 -18.46
CA LYS A 474 2.70 34.99 -18.68
C LYS A 474 2.25 33.77 -19.48
N TYR A 475 2.94 33.51 -20.58
CA TYR A 475 2.63 32.41 -21.49
C TYR A 475 3.74 31.36 -21.40
N HIS A 476 3.37 30.12 -21.14
CA HIS A 476 4.28 29.00 -21.03
C HIS A 476 4.02 28.01 -22.17
N ASN A 477 5.10 27.54 -22.80
CA ASN A 477 5.06 26.47 -23.77
C ASN A 477 5.35 25.15 -23.08
N CYS A 478 4.35 24.27 -23.07
CA CYS A 478 4.42 22.94 -22.49
C CYS A 478 4.61 21.85 -23.56
N THR A 479 4.78 22.25 -24.84
CA THR A 479 5.14 21.35 -25.93
C THR A 479 6.65 21.09 -25.97
N GLU A 480 7.06 20.04 -26.68
CA GLU A 480 8.48 19.74 -26.91
C GLU A 480 9.15 20.66 -27.95
N LYS A 481 8.41 21.59 -28.56
CA LYS A 481 8.93 22.48 -29.60
C LYS A 481 9.63 23.68 -28.96
N GLU A 482 10.82 24.03 -29.40
CA GLU A 482 11.40 25.33 -29.05
C GLU A 482 10.61 26.46 -29.75
N MET A 483 10.17 27.45 -28.98
CA MET A 483 9.37 28.59 -29.45
C MET A 483 9.80 29.86 -28.69
N THR A 484 9.76 31.03 -29.35
CA THR A 484 9.88 32.33 -28.66
C THR A 484 8.57 32.76 -28.02
N ASP A 485 8.62 33.71 -27.09
CA ASP A 485 7.42 34.27 -26.44
C ASP A 485 6.39 34.79 -27.47
N GLU A 486 6.85 35.44 -28.54
CA GLU A 486 5.97 35.92 -29.61
C GLU A 486 5.30 34.78 -30.39
N GLU A 487 6.01 33.67 -30.60
CA GLU A 487 5.47 32.50 -31.29
C GLU A 487 4.42 31.79 -30.41
N ILE A 488 4.65 31.69 -29.10
CA ILE A 488 3.71 31.13 -28.13
C ILE A 488 2.43 31.96 -28.12
N ILE A 489 2.57 33.27 -27.95
CA ILE A 489 1.44 34.21 -27.97
C ILE A 489 0.67 34.11 -29.29
N ALA A 490 1.35 33.96 -30.43
CA ALA A 490 0.70 33.84 -31.74
C ALA A 490 -0.13 32.55 -31.87
N GLU A 491 0.38 31.40 -31.43
CA GLU A 491 -0.37 30.13 -31.46
C GLU A 491 -1.54 30.14 -30.47
N VAL A 492 -1.34 30.63 -29.24
CA VAL A 492 -2.45 30.76 -28.28
C VAL A 492 -3.54 31.68 -28.81
N ASN A 493 -3.19 32.82 -29.43
CA ASN A 493 -4.17 33.73 -30.05
C ASN A 493 -4.91 33.11 -31.25
N LYS A 494 -4.33 32.09 -31.89
CA LYS A 494 -5.01 31.32 -32.94
C LYS A 494 -6.00 30.33 -32.32
N ILE A 495 -5.64 29.68 -31.22
CA ILE A 495 -6.51 28.77 -30.47
C ILE A 495 -7.70 29.55 -29.86
N LYS A 496 -7.47 30.72 -29.27
CA LYS A 496 -8.52 31.60 -28.70
C LYS A 496 -9.59 32.04 -29.70
N LYS A 497 -9.36 31.86 -31.01
CA LYS A 497 -10.36 32.14 -32.07
C LYS A 497 -11.32 30.99 -32.31
N TYR A 498 -11.02 29.80 -31.79
CA TYR A 498 -11.93 28.67 -31.88
C TYR A 498 -13.17 28.93 -31.03
N ARG A 499 -14.28 28.31 -31.46
CA ARG A 499 -15.48 28.25 -30.63
C ARG A 499 -15.29 27.14 -29.63
N PHE A 500 -15.31 27.49 -28.35
CA PHE A 500 -15.31 26.54 -27.26
C PHE A 500 -16.73 26.26 -26.79
N GLU A 501 -16.99 25.00 -26.45
CA GLU A 501 -18.22 24.52 -25.83
C GLU A 501 -17.90 23.88 -24.49
N GLN A 502 -18.85 23.93 -23.56
CA GLN A 502 -18.67 23.27 -22.26
C GLN A 502 -18.70 21.76 -22.44
N ILE A 503 -17.79 21.08 -21.76
CA ILE A 503 -17.86 19.64 -21.55
C ILE A 503 -18.81 19.47 -20.35
N GLU A 504 -20.01 18.97 -20.61
CA GLU A 504 -21.02 18.74 -19.58
C GLU A 504 -21.91 17.56 -19.96
N GLY A 505 -22.41 16.84 -18.95
CA GLY A 505 -23.39 15.79 -19.15
C GLY A 505 -24.80 16.35 -19.28
N THR A 506 -25.50 16.01 -20.35
CA THR A 506 -26.87 16.49 -20.62
C THR A 506 -27.90 15.37 -20.67
N MET A 507 -27.46 14.14 -20.92
CA MET A 507 -28.28 12.94 -21.05
C MET A 507 -28.32 12.13 -19.75
N ARG A 508 -29.44 11.48 -19.49
CA ARG A 508 -29.53 10.34 -18.56
C ARG A 508 -29.03 9.08 -19.23
N PHE A 509 -28.76 8.05 -18.43
CA PHE A 509 -28.28 6.76 -18.93
C PHE A 509 -29.17 6.20 -20.05
N GLU A 510 -30.49 6.21 -19.87
CA GLU A 510 -31.43 5.68 -20.88
C GLU A 510 -31.41 6.47 -22.20
N GLU A 511 -31.16 7.78 -22.14
CA GLU A 511 -31.03 8.65 -23.32
C GLU A 511 -29.71 8.40 -24.05
N LEU A 512 -28.62 8.20 -23.30
CA LEU A 512 -27.34 7.76 -23.87
C LEU A 512 -27.50 6.40 -24.56
N MET A 513 -28.14 5.41 -23.93
CA MET A 513 -28.37 4.10 -24.53
C MET A 513 -29.18 4.20 -25.83
N GLY A 514 -30.16 5.09 -25.89
CA GLY A 514 -30.89 5.36 -27.14
C GLY A 514 -30.00 5.97 -28.23
N SER A 515 -29.06 6.84 -27.85
CA SER A 515 -28.11 7.46 -28.77
C SER A 515 -27.04 6.47 -29.28
N LEU A 516 -26.59 5.55 -28.43
CA LEU A 516 -25.58 4.54 -28.77
C LEU A 516 -26.14 3.37 -29.59
N ASN A 517 -27.38 2.93 -29.37
CA ASN A 517 -27.94 1.80 -30.14
C ASN A 517 -28.41 2.17 -31.56
N GLY A 518 -28.32 3.44 -31.92
CA GLY A 518 -28.91 3.97 -33.13
C GLY A 518 -30.43 4.02 -33.05
N ALA A 519 -31.00 5.09 -33.57
CA ALA A 519 -32.41 5.15 -33.91
C ALA A 519 -32.73 4.03 -34.92
N GLU A 520 -33.24 2.88 -34.45
CA GLU A 520 -34.09 2.03 -35.28
C GLU A 520 -35.42 2.78 -35.48
N ASP A 521 -35.48 3.61 -36.52
CA ASP A 521 -36.71 4.01 -37.22
C ASP A 521 -36.57 3.68 -38.71
#